data_AF-A0A550GIE6-F1
#
_entry.id   AF-A0A550GIE6-F1
#
_cell.length_a   1.000
_cell.length_b   1.000
_cell.length_c   1.000
_cell.angle_alpha   90.00
_cell.angle_beta   90.00
_cell.angle_gamma   90.00
#
_symmetry.space_group_name_H-M   'P 1'
#
loop_
_entity.id
_entity.type
_entity.pdbx_description
1 polymer ?
#
loop_
_entity_poly.entity_id
_entity_poly.type
_entity_poly.pdbx_seq_one_letter_code
_entity_poly.pdbx_strand_id
1 'polypeptide(L)' 'MPAKELSPIEVYQLLPKTNCKECGETNCMAFAAKLVNREATLHECSPLL' A
#
# COMPACT_ATOMS: atom_id res chain seq x y z
N MET A 1 25.54 1.45 -2.75
CA MET A 1 24.52 0.65 -2.05
C MET A 1 23.23 0.85 -2.82
N PRO A 2 22.62 -0.17 -3.46
CA PRO A 2 21.34 0.04 -4.10
C PRO A 2 20.34 0.43 -3.02
N ALA A 3 19.62 1.54 -3.20
CA ALA A 3 18.54 1.91 -2.32
C ALA A 3 17.59 0.71 -2.26
N LYS A 4 17.33 0.20 -1.06
CA LYS A 4 16.42 -0.94 -0.85
C LYS A 4 15.07 -0.56 -1.45
N GLU A 5 14.75 -1.10 -2.63
CA GLU A 5 13.44 -0.92 -3.25
C GLU A 5 12.41 -1.52 -2.30
N LEU A 6 11.41 -0.71 -1.91
CA LEU A 6 10.33 -1.17 -1.04
C LEU A 6 9.60 -2.29 -1.78
N SER A 7 9.55 -3.49 -1.19
CA SER A 7 8.81 -4.58 -1.81
C SER A 7 7.31 -4.40 -1.54
N PRO A 8 6.41 -4.64 -2.52
CA PRO A 8 4.96 -4.56 -2.30
C PRO A 8 4.50 -5.47 -1.15
N ILE A 9 5.21 -6.59 -0.95
CA ILE A 9 4.97 -7.51 0.18
C ILE A 9 5.30 -6.84 1.52
N GLU A 10 6.43 -6.13 1.64
CA GLU A 10 6.80 -5.43 2.88
C GLU A 10 5.77 -4.35 3.21
N VAL A 11 5.33 -3.58 2.21
CA VAL A 11 4.28 -2.56 2.39
C VAL A 11 2.96 -3.22 2.78
N TYR A 12 2.56 -4.29 2.10
CA TYR A 12 1.34 -5.04 2.43
C TYR A 12 1.34 -5.57 3.87
N GLN A 13 2.50 -5.96 4.41
CA GLN A 13 2.62 -6.39 5.80
C GLN A 13 2.32 -5.27 6.81
N LEU A 14 2.61 -4.02 6.45
CA LEU A 14 2.36 -2.83 7.27
C LEU A 14 0.93 -2.29 7.14
N LEU A 15 0.22 -2.66 6.08
CA LEU A 15 -1.18 -2.27 5.88
C LEU A 15 -2.12 -3.03 6.84
N PRO A 16 -3.33 -2.50 7.10
CA PRO A 16 -4.32 -3.14 7.98
C PRO A 16 -4.87 -4.47 7.46
N LYS A 17 -4.64 -4.79 6.17
CA LYS A 17 -5.12 -6.02 5.49
C LYS A 17 -6.63 -6.24 5.59
N THR A 18 -7.40 -5.19 5.84
CA THR A 18 -8.86 -5.23 5.93
C THR A 18 -9.53 -5.39 4.56
N ASN A 19 -8.80 -5.11 3.48
CA ASN A 19 -9.32 -5.06 2.12
C ASN A 19 -10.60 -4.20 2.02
N CYS A 20 -10.66 -3.08 2.76
CA CYS A 20 -11.85 -2.22 2.86
C CYS A 20 -12.23 -1.53 1.54
N LYS A 21 -11.28 -1.40 0.60
CA LYS A 21 -11.42 -0.71 -0.69
C LYS A 21 -11.78 0.78 -0.57
N GLU A 22 -11.65 1.36 0.62
CA GLU A 22 -11.92 2.79 0.87
C GLU A 22 -10.91 3.71 0.17
N CYS A 23 -9.70 3.19 -0.10
CA CYS A 23 -8.68 3.86 -0.91
C CYS A 23 -8.94 3.77 -2.43
N GLY A 24 -10.06 3.20 -2.88
CA GLY A 24 -10.37 3.02 -4.31
C GLY A 24 -9.70 1.81 -4.97
N GLU A 25 -8.87 1.07 -4.24
CA GLU A 25 -8.19 -0.12 -4.75
C GLU A 25 -8.98 -1.42 -4.53
N THR A 26 -8.73 -2.39 -5.41
CA THR A 26 -9.43 -3.70 -5.38
C THR A 26 -9.17 -4.50 -4.09
N ASN A 27 -7.98 -4.36 -3.50
CA ASN A 27 -7.57 -4.97 -2.24
C ASN A 27 -6.31 -4.28 -1.70
N CYS A 28 -5.89 -4.61 -0.47
CA CYS A 28 -4.70 -4.02 0.15
C CYS A 28 -3.39 -4.36 -0.58
N MET A 29 -3.31 -5.47 -1.31
CA MET A 29 -2.11 -5.83 -2.09
C MET A 29 -1.95 -4.92 -3.31
N ALA A 30 -3.06 -4.62 -4.01
CA ALA A 30 -3.08 -3.67 -5.12
C ALA A 30 -2.64 -2.27 -4.65
N PHE A 31 -3.16 -1.82 -3.50
CA PHE A 31 -2.72 -0.57 -2.88
C PHE A 31 -1.23 -0.58 -2.53
N ALA A 32 -0.72 -1.68 -1.95
CA ALA A 32 0.70 -1.81 -1.64
C ALA A 32 1.61 -1.73 -2.89
N ALA A 33 1.20 -2.35 -4.00
CA ALA A 33 1.91 -2.26 -5.27
C ALA A 33 1.94 -0.81 -5.80
N LYS A 34 0.80 -0.09 -5.75
CA LYS A 34 0.74 1.32 -6.14
C LYS A 34 1.58 2.23 -5.26
N LEU A 35 1.62 1.99 -3.95
CA LEU A 35 2.49 2.73 -3.03
C LEU A 35 3.97 2.57 -3.41
N VAL A 36 4.40 1.35 -3.74
CA VAL A 36 5.77 1.08 -4.20
C VAL A 36 6.06 1.77 -5.54
N ASN A 37 5.10 1.74 -6.46
CA ASN A 37 5.19 2.42 -7.76
C ASN A 37 5.05 3.96 -7.66
N ARG A 38 4.77 4.50 -6.46
CA ARG A 38 4.49 5.93 -6.21
C ARG A 38 3.26 6.45 -6.98
N GLU A 39 2.33 5.55 -7.29
CA GLU A 39 1.05 5.86 -7.91
C GLU A 39 -0.04 6.17 -6.88
N ALA A 40 0.19 5.84 -5.61
CA ALA A 40 -0.70 6.11 -4.49
C ALA A 40 0.09 6.65 -3.29
N THR A 41 -0.60 7.25 -2.33
CA THR A 41 -0.03 7.79 -1.09
C THR A 41 -0.69 7.18 0.14
N LEU A 42 0.04 7.09 1.27
CA LEU A 42 -0.48 6.49 2.51
C LEU A 42 -1.76 7.16 3.04
N HIS A 43 -1.94 8.45 2.76
CA HIS A 43 -3.12 9.22 3.19
C HIS A 43 -4.43 8.76 2.52
N GLU A 44 -4.34 8.06 1.39
CA GLU A 44 -5.53 7.52 0.72
C GLU A 44 -6.08 6.27 1.44
N CYS A 45 -5.30 5.67 2.34
CA CYS A 45 -5.77 4.57 3.16
C CYS A 45 -6.46 5.11 4.43
N SER A 46 -7.77 5.33 4.37
CA SER A 46 -8.56 5.82 5.50
C SER A 46 -8.37 5.03 6.80
N PRO A 47 -8.25 3.68 6.81
CA PRO A 47 -8.05 2.93 8.05
C PRO A 47 -6.66 3.05 8.67
N LEU A 48 -5.70 3.71 8.01
CA LEU A 48 -4.39 4.02 8.58
C LEU A 48 -4.38 5.35 9.36
N LEU A 49 -5.43 6.16 9.24
CA LEU A 49 -5.58 7.47 9.90
C LEU A 49 -6.53 7.41 11.10
#